data_AF-A0A381FIP2-F1
#
_entry.id   AF-A0A381FIP2-F1
#
_cell.length_a   1.000
_cell.length_b   1.000
_cell.length_c   1.000
_cell.angle_alpha   90.00
_cell.angle_beta   90.00
_cell.angle_gamma   90.00
#
_symmetry.space_group_name_H-M   'P 1'
#
loop_
_entity.id
_entity.type
_entity.pdbx_description
1 polymer ?
#
loop_
_entity_poly.entity_id
_entity_poly.type
_entity_poly.pdbx_seq_one_letter_code
_entity_poly.pdbx_strand_id
1 'polypeptide(L)'
;MDNIYKKLETIRDVWNFNIWDYPYCQSEINFNEDAKTNYFGDMMGYFYDTLDMLKISVDRSGLPEVFSYHISLLQIVYVQQDFIEDMLRLFSTNFNKGDLKKDENYAINRDIRNELVGHPIRRDKTGKLVSSTLFSYEAHQGKIEYLRYHKDNDFRFELVEHNINDVVSRHELFLNAWLDIIIEKLSLVVRKHKSELNKVLKKVSDISRFESLIKLLEQKFQPFLNGTYLYDSKSILKIFNMRQDHQRYNNVYEKFLEDLNLHLVDAITYCDDIFTRRFIVYEPLSIIETPFFIDVVGDNLDEPPSLNLIKPVKNFNYALQKLIDPHRRNYSDFDFFSRLISSQTNDVDVEAELKRMRENIFDDVEYISSCRLIEKILKNDE
;
A
#
# COMPACT_ATOMS: atom_id res chain seq x y z
N MET A 1 11.18 17.86 10.57
CA MET A 1 10.24 16.71 10.71
C MET A 1 9.26 16.50 9.56
N ASP A 2 8.43 17.46 9.15
CA ASP A 2 7.39 17.21 8.11
C ASP A 2 7.92 16.63 6.80
N ASN A 3 9.15 16.99 6.42
CA ASN A 3 9.80 16.41 5.23
C ASN A 3 10.02 14.90 5.36
N ILE A 4 10.32 14.39 6.56
CA ILE A 4 10.55 12.97 6.82
C ILE A 4 9.23 12.21 6.69
N TYR A 5 8.13 12.73 7.25
CA TYR A 5 6.79 12.13 7.09
C TYR A 5 6.45 11.95 5.61
N LYS A 6 6.62 13.00 4.82
CA LYS A 6 6.33 12.98 3.38
C LYS A 6 7.14 11.91 2.66
N LYS A 7 8.42 11.77 3.00
CA LYS A 7 9.29 10.75 2.42
C LYS A 7 8.83 9.34 2.78
N LEU A 8 8.47 9.11 4.04
CA LEU A 8 7.95 7.82 4.50
C LEU A 8 6.60 7.48 3.85
N GLU A 9 5.70 8.46 3.71
CA GLU A 9 4.44 8.30 2.98
C GLU A 9 4.69 7.92 1.52
N THR A 10 5.59 8.62 0.82
CA THR A 10 5.97 8.27 -0.55
C THR A 10 6.52 6.83 -0.64
N ILE A 11 7.40 6.43 0.26
CA ILE A 11 7.97 5.06 0.28
C ILE A 11 6.86 4.03 0.53
N ARG A 12 5.95 4.29 1.49
CA ARG A 12 4.79 3.44 1.78
C ARG A 12 3.87 3.30 0.57
N ASP A 13 3.61 4.40 -0.10
CA ASP A 13 2.72 4.43 -1.26
C ASP A 13 3.34 3.66 -2.43
N VAL A 14 4.65 3.80 -2.70
CA VAL A 14 5.36 2.95 -3.68
C VAL A 14 5.23 1.47 -3.31
N TRP A 15 5.39 1.14 -2.02
CA TRP A 15 5.26 -0.23 -1.56
C TRP A 15 3.87 -0.80 -1.86
N ASN A 16 2.82 -0.11 -1.43
CA ASN A 16 1.45 -0.58 -1.55
C ASN A 16 0.97 -0.66 -3.00
N PHE A 17 1.24 0.39 -3.79
CA PHE A 17 0.63 0.53 -5.12
C PHE A 17 1.51 0.03 -6.27
N ASN A 18 2.80 -0.23 -6.03
CA ASN A 18 3.70 -0.75 -7.06
C ASN A 18 4.43 -2.04 -6.68
N ILE A 19 4.84 -2.23 -5.44
CA ILE A 19 5.69 -3.39 -5.08
C ILE A 19 4.83 -4.58 -4.65
N TRP A 20 3.87 -4.36 -3.76
CA TRP A 20 3.10 -5.43 -3.11
C TRP A 20 2.47 -6.40 -4.11
N ASP A 21 1.82 -5.87 -5.13
CA ASP A 21 1.00 -6.65 -6.06
C ASP A 21 1.71 -7.03 -7.37
N TYR A 22 2.89 -6.47 -7.66
CA TYR A 22 3.53 -6.65 -8.97
C TYR A 22 4.84 -7.44 -8.87
N PRO A 23 4.85 -8.73 -9.32
CA PRO A 23 6.04 -9.58 -9.28
C PRO A 23 7.27 -8.98 -9.97
N TYR A 24 7.06 -8.17 -11.00
CA TYR A 24 8.15 -7.46 -11.66
C TYR A 24 8.84 -6.46 -10.73
N CYS A 25 8.08 -5.65 -9.97
CA CYS A 25 8.64 -4.70 -9.00
C CYS A 25 9.33 -5.43 -7.84
N GLN A 26 8.73 -6.54 -7.38
CA GLN A 26 9.33 -7.41 -6.36
C GLN A 26 10.71 -7.92 -6.80
N SER A 27 10.88 -8.24 -8.09
CA SER A 27 12.17 -8.71 -8.64
C SER A 27 13.28 -7.65 -8.68
N GLU A 28 12.95 -6.37 -8.50
CA GLU A 28 13.90 -5.25 -8.52
C GLU A 28 14.43 -4.87 -7.12
N ILE A 29 13.94 -5.58 -6.09
CA ILE A 29 14.28 -5.40 -4.67
C ILE A 29 14.56 -6.77 -4.01
N ASN A 30 14.93 -6.78 -2.73
CA ASN A 30 15.15 -8.02 -1.96
C ASN A 30 13.82 -8.51 -1.37
N PHE A 31 12.88 -8.91 -2.23
CA PHE A 31 11.56 -9.41 -1.82
C PHE A 31 11.64 -10.88 -1.34
N ASN A 32 12.09 -11.08 -0.10
CA ASN A 32 12.21 -12.39 0.56
C ASN A 32 10.92 -12.81 1.28
N GLU A 33 10.94 -13.94 2.01
CA GLU A 33 9.76 -14.39 2.77
C GLU A 33 9.31 -13.38 3.84
N ASP A 34 10.24 -12.67 4.49
CA ASP A 34 9.88 -11.64 5.47
C ASP A 34 9.16 -10.47 4.80
N ALA A 35 9.61 -10.06 3.61
CA ALA A 35 8.98 -9.00 2.81
C ALA A 35 7.55 -9.34 2.35
N LYS A 36 7.17 -10.62 2.31
CA LYS A 36 5.80 -11.07 2.04
C LYS A 36 4.87 -10.96 3.24
N THR A 37 5.41 -10.72 4.43
CA THR A 37 4.64 -10.50 5.66
C THR A 37 4.35 -9.00 5.84
N ASN A 38 3.77 -8.63 6.98
CA ASN A 38 3.58 -7.24 7.37
C ASN A 38 4.87 -6.53 7.82
N TYR A 39 6.04 -7.15 7.69
CA TYR A 39 7.33 -6.62 8.15
C TYR A 39 7.60 -5.16 7.77
N PHE A 40 7.38 -4.78 6.50
CA PHE A 40 7.55 -3.38 6.07
C PHE A 40 6.48 -2.46 6.68
N GLY A 41 5.24 -2.95 6.79
CA GLY A 41 4.15 -2.23 7.45
C GLY A 41 4.45 -1.95 8.93
N ASP A 42 4.97 -2.93 9.67
CA ASP A 42 5.36 -2.80 11.07
C ASP A 42 6.48 -1.75 11.25
N MET A 43 7.45 -1.74 10.33
CA MET A 43 8.53 -0.75 10.32
C MET A 43 7.98 0.67 10.09
N MET A 44 7.06 0.84 9.13
CA MET A 44 6.40 2.13 8.88
C MET A 44 5.58 2.57 10.09
N GLY A 45 4.77 1.68 10.66
CA GLY A 45 3.98 1.96 11.87
C GLY A 45 4.86 2.48 13.01
N TYR A 46 5.98 1.81 13.28
CA TYR A 46 6.90 2.24 14.32
C TYR A 46 7.55 3.60 14.03
N PHE A 47 7.90 3.90 12.77
CA PHE A 47 8.36 5.25 12.41
C PHE A 47 7.31 6.31 12.74
N TYR A 48 6.05 6.09 12.36
CA TYR A 48 4.97 7.04 12.65
C TYR A 48 4.76 7.22 14.15
N ASP A 49 4.75 6.14 14.92
CA ASP A 49 4.58 6.17 16.39
C ASP A 49 5.71 6.93 17.10
N THR A 50 6.93 6.87 16.56
CA THR A 50 8.13 7.38 17.27
C THR A 50 8.65 8.72 16.75
N LEU A 51 8.30 9.14 15.53
CA LEU A 51 8.72 10.44 15.00
C LEU A 51 8.15 11.60 15.81
N ASP A 52 6.88 11.55 16.22
CA ASP A 52 6.29 12.63 17.03
C ASP A 52 6.93 12.73 18.41
N MET A 53 7.46 11.62 18.94
CA MET A 53 8.19 11.64 20.22
C MET A 53 9.49 12.45 20.14
N LEU A 54 10.07 12.65 18.95
CA LEU A 54 11.23 13.52 18.74
C LEU A 54 10.88 15.01 18.81
N LYS A 55 9.61 15.38 18.60
CA LYS A 55 9.12 16.77 18.62
C LYS A 55 8.75 17.26 20.03
N ILE A 56 8.59 16.36 20.99
CA ILE A 56 8.10 16.71 22.33
C ILE A 56 9.16 17.56 23.03
N SER A 57 8.88 18.86 23.18
CA SER A 57 9.61 19.72 24.09
C SER A 57 9.26 19.32 25.51
N VAL A 58 10.26 18.85 26.24
CA VAL A 58 10.07 18.30 27.55
C VAL A 58 10.24 19.40 28.61
N ASP A 59 9.14 19.97 29.08
CA ASP A 59 9.10 20.70 30.35
C ASP A 59 8.90 19.69 31.49
N ARG A 60 9.96 18.92 31.77
CA ARG A 60 9.99 17.94 32.87
C ARG A 60 10.75 18.55 34.04
N SER A 61 10.19 18.41 35.24
CA SER A 61 10.73 18.98 36.47
C SER A 61 11.31 17.93 37.43
N GLY A 62 11.19 16.62 37.14
CA GLY A 62 11.76 15.54 37.95
C GLY A 62 12.86 14.73 37.27
N LEU A 63 13.87 14.35 38.05
CA LEU A 63 15.00 13.53 37.60
C LEU A 63 14.58 12.19 36.94
N PRO A 64 13.60 11.42 37.47
CA PRO A 64 13.17 10.18 36.82
C PRO A 64 12.55 10.42 35.44
N GLU A 65 11.81 11.52 35.26
CA GLU A 65 11.17 11.79 33.97
C GLU A 65 12.19 12.29 32.94
N VAL A 66 13.18 13.09 33.34
CA VAL A 66 14.31 13.52 32.50
C VAL A 66 15.16 12.32 32.09
N PHE A 67 15.50 11.44 33.03
CA PHE A 67 16.25 10.23 32.75
C PHE A 67 15.51 9.30 31.77
N SER A 68 14.22 9.07 32.01
CA SER A 68 13.37 8.26 31.12
C SER A 68 13.28 8.88 29.73
N TYR A 69 13.21 10.21 29.63
CA TYR A 69 13.24 10.91 28.35
C TYR A 69 14.52 10.63 27.58
N HIS A 70 15.69 10.80 28.21
CA HIS A 70 16.98 10.62 27.55
C HIS A 70 17.15 9.20 27.01
N ILE A 71 16.76 8.19 27.80
CA ILE A 71 16.79 6.79 27.34
C ILE A 71 15.85 6.59 26.16
N SER A 72 14.60 7.05 26.26
CA SER A 72 13.63 6.90 25.18
C SER A 72 14.09 7.58 23.89
N LEU A 73 14.58 8.82 23.97
CA LEU A 73 15.11 9.57 22.83
C LEU A 73 16.25 8.81 22.14
N LEU A 74 17.26 8.39 22.90
CA LEU A 74 18.42 7.68 22.36
C LEU A 74 18.02 6.32 21.77
N GLN A 75 17.05 5.64 22.39
CA GLN A 75 16.56 4.35 21.89
C GLN A 75 15.73 4.51 20.60
N ILE A 76 14.89 5.56 20.49
CA ILE A 76 14.16 5.87 19.26
C ILE A 76 15.14 6.14 18.12
N VAL A 77 16.13 7.01 18.34
CA VAL A 77 17.18 7.31 17.35
C VAL A 77 17.87 6.04 16.88
N TYR A 78 18.26 5.17 17.82
CA TYR A 78 18.91 3.89 17.52
C TYR A 78 18.04 2.97 16.66
N VAL A 79 16.76 2.80 17.01
CA VAL A 79 15.83 1.92 16.28
C VAL A 79 15.56 2.45 14.88
N GLN A 80 15.28 3.75 14.75
CA GLN A 80 15.06 4.38 13.44
C GLN A 80 16.30 4.29 12.54
N GLN A 81 17.50 4.38 13.11
CA GLN A 81 18.75 4.13 12.39
C GLN A 81 18.87 2.68 11.89
N ASP A 82 18.48 1.70 12.70
CA ASP A 82 18.47 0.28 12.29
C ASP A 82 17.41 0.01 11.21
N PHE A 83 16.25 0.68 11.27
CA PHE A 83 15.25 0.56 10.21
C PHE A 83 15.70 1.17 8.88
N ILE A 84 16.49 2.26 8.90
CA ILE A 84 17.13 2.76 7.68
C ILE A 84 18.05 1.69 7.09
N GLU A 85 18.86 1.02 7.90
CA GLU A 85 19.70 -0.10 7.45
C GLU A 85 18.87 -1.22 6.80
N ASP A 86 17.76 -1.60 7.45
CA ASP A 86 16.87 -2.64 6.94
C ASP A 86 16.18 -2.23 5.64
N MET A 87 15.72 -0.97 5.50
CA MET A 87 15.15 -0.46 4.25
C MET A 87 16.18 -0.42 3.13
N LEU A 88 17.42 -0.01 3.40
CA LEU A 88 18.50 0.00 2.40
C LEU A 88 18.76 -1.41 1.86
N ARG A 89 18.70 -2.43 2.72
CA ARG A 89 18.77 -3.84 2.34
C ARG A 89 17.53 -4.26 1.57
N LEU A 90 16.33 -4.04 2.10
CA LEU A 90 15.06 -4.42 1.49
C LEU A 90 14.96 -3.89 0.06
N PHE A 91 15.25 -2.60 -0.15
CA PHE A 91 15.16 -1.95 -1.45
C PHE A 91 16.39 -2.13 -2.34
N SER A 92 17.39 -2.94 -1.93
CA SER A 92 18.58 -3.23 -2.75
C SER A 92 19.31 -1.97 -3.24
N THR A 93 19.57 -1.05 -2.32
CA THR A 93 20.23 0.25 -2.62
C THR A 93 21.75 0.14 -2.81
N ASN A 94 22.34 -1.04 -2.58
CA ASN A 94 23.79 -1.32 -2.53
C ASN A 94 24.56 -0.63 -1.39
N PHE A 95 23.88 0.10 -0.51
CA PHE A 95 24.47 0.62 0.72
C PHE A 95 24.35 -0.40 1.85
N ASN A 96 25.32 -0.39 2.76
CA ASN A 96 25.35 -1.27 3.92
C ASN A 96 25.63 -0.49 5.21
N LYS A 97 25.58 -1.18 6.36
CA LYS A 97 25.89 -0.61 7.68
C LYS A 97 27.23 0.12 7.76
N GLY A 98 28.23 -0.34 7.01
CA GLY A 98 29.54 0.29 6.95
C GLY A 98 29.50 1.68 6.33
N ASP A 99 28.56 1.94 5.41
CA ASP A 99 28.34 3.25 4.80
C ASP A 99 27.59 4.19 5.74
N LEU A 100 26.58 3.68 6.47
CA LEU A 100 25.90 4.43 7.54
C LEU A 100 26.91 4.92 8.59
N LYS A 101 27.88 4.08 8.97
CA LYS A 101 28.93 4.44 9.94
C LYS A 101 29.88 5.56 9.48
N LYS A 102 29.93 5.85 8.17
CA LYS A 102 30.72 6.98 7.63
C LYS A 102 29.96 8.30 7.71
N ASP A 103 28.65 8.27 7.90
CA ASP A 103 27.84 9.45 8.15
C ASP A 103 28.04 9.92 9.59
N GLU A 104 28.57 11.14 9.76
CA GLU A 104 28.83 11.71 11.07
C GLU A 104 27.54 11.85 11.91
N ASN A 105 26.40 12.15 11.27
CA ASN A 105 25.13 12.29 11.98
C ASN A 105 24.65 10.94 12.54
N TYR A 106 24.88 9.86 11.80
CA TYR A 106 24.66 8.50 12.28
C TYR A 106 25.62 8.18 13.42
N ALA A 107 26.93 8.33 13.17
CA ALA A 107 27.99 7.86 14.07
C ALA A 107 27.95 8.55 15.43
N ILE A 108 27.84 9.88 15.46
CA ILE A 108 27.82 10.65 16.72
C ILE A 108 26.64 10.23 17.59
N ASN A 109 25.43 10.20 17.02
CA ASN A 109 24.23 9.82 17.78
C ASN A 109 24.28 8.34 18.22
N ARG A 110 24.80 7.45 17.36
CA ARG A 110 24.99 6.03 17.69
C ARG A 110 25.96 5.85 18.85
N ASP A 111 27.05 6.61 18.86
CA ASP A 111 28.07 6.55 19.89
C ASP A 111 27.56 7.09 21.23
N ILE A 112 26.83 8.22 21.24
CA ILE A 112 26.17 8.75 22.46
C ILE A 112 25.25 7.67 23.05
N ARG A 113 24.39 7.07 22.22
CA ARG A 113 23.48 6.00 22.67
C ARG A 113 24.25 4.79 23.19
N ASN A 114 25.27 4.33 22.47
CA ASN A 114 26.05 3.16 22.86
C ASN A 114 26.80 3.39 24.17
N GLU A 115 27.31 4.60 24.38
CA GLU A 115 28.02 4.99 25.59
C GLU A 115 27.10 5.08 26.81
N LEU A 116 25.85 5.50 26.63
CA LEU A 116 24.91 5.72 27.74
C LEU A 116 23.95 4.56 28.04
N VAL A 117 23.41 3.95 26.98
CA VAL A 117 22.29 2.98 27.09
C VAL A 117 22.72 1.60 26.64
N GLY A 118 23.53 1.50 25.58
CA GLY A 118 23.95 0.20 25.02
C GLY A 118 24.99 -0.52 25.88
N HIS A 119 26.07 0.17 26.21
CA HIS A 119 27.25 -0.37 26.88
C HIS A 119 27.82 0.64 27.90
N PRO A 120 27.04 1.00 28.94
CA PRO A 120 27.48 1.96 29.96
C PRO A 120 28.74 1.51 30.71
N ILE A 121 29.02 0.20 30.74
CA ILE A 121 30.32 -0.34 31.16
C ILE A 121 30.90 -1.10 29.96
N ARG A 122 31.84 -0.46 29.25
CA ARG A 122 32.45 -1.01 28.05
C ARG A 122 33.74 -1.73 28.38
N ARG A 123 33.88 -2.95 27.88
CA ARG A 123 35.13 -3.73 27.94
C ARG A 123 35.64 -4.03 26.52
N ASP A 124 36.94 -4.17 26.37
CA ASP A 124 37.53 -4.62 25.12
C ASP A 124 37.37 -6.14 24.94
N LYS A 125 37.82 -6.68 23.79
CA LYS A 125 37.75 -8.12 23.48
C LYS A 125 38.54 -8.99 24.46
N THR A 126 39.47 -8.41 25.23
CA THR A 126 40.26 -9.12 26.26
C THR A 126 39.62 -9.05 27.65
N GLY A 127 38.49 -8.36 27.79
CA GLY A 127 37.78 -8.17 29.05
C GLY A 127 38.27 -6.99 29.88
N LYS A 128 39.25 -6.20 29.40
CA LYS A 128 39.74 -5.02 30.11
C LYS A 128 38.73 -3.87 30.00
N LEU A 129 38.58 -3.12 31.10
CA LEU A 129 37.70 -1.94 31.13
C LEU A 129 38.22 -0.89 30.13
N VAL A 130 37.32 -0.38 29.30
CA VAL A 130 37.59 0.69 28.33
C VAL A 130 36.96 1.98 28.83
N SER A 131 35.67 1.92 29.18
CA SER A 131 34.95 3.06 29.72
C SER A 131 33.84 2.65 30.69
N SER A 132 33.49 3.57 31.58
CA SER A 132 32.29 3.48 32.42
C SER A 132 31.59 4.84 32.42
N THR A 133 30.26 4.84 32.31
CA THR A 133 29.43 6.05 32.30
C THR A 133 28.30 5.98 33.31
N LEU A 134 27.90 7.15 33.81
CA LEU A 134 26.80 7.33 34.77
C LEU A 134 26.05 8.60 34.40
N PHE A 135 24.72 8.55 34.28
CA PHE A 135 23.92 9.76 34.07
C PHE A 135 24.13 10.76 35.22
N SER A 136 24.13 12.05 34.88
CA SER A 136 24.16 13.11 35.89
C SER A 136 22.89 13.07 36.74
N TYR A 137 23.03 13.41 38.02
CA TYR A 137 21.90 13.58 38.94
C TYR A 137 21.31 15.00 38.89
N GLU A 138 21.90 15.89 38.10
CA GLU A 138 21.40 17.23 37.87
C GLU A 138 20.41 17.22 36.69
N ALA A 139 19.17 17.65 36.95
CA ALA A 139 18.12 17.69 35.95
C ALA A 139 18.24 18.97 35.11
N HIS A 140 19.15 18.98 34.14
CA HIS A 140 19.25 20.07 33.18
C HIS A 140 18.28 19.87 32.01
N GLN A 141 17.32 20.78 31.89
CA GLN A 141 16.41 20.80 30.75
C GLN A 141 17.19 21.08 29.45
N GLY A 142 16.97 20.24 28.43
CA GLY A 142 17.54 20.44 27.09
C GLY A 142 18.96 19.89 26.86
N LYS A 143 19.58 19.26 27.87
CA LYS A 143 20.89 18.60 27.73
C LYS A 143 20.88 17.18 28.27
N ILE A 144 21.64 16.31 27.60
CA ILE A 144 22.02 15.00 28.12
C ILE A 144 23.40 15.15 28.76
N GLU A 145 23.47 14.99 30.07
CA GLU A 145 24.69 15.12 30.84
C GLU A 145 25.02 13.82 31.58
N TYR A 146 26.29 13.45 31.56
CA TYR A 146 26.76 12.24 32.20
C TYR A 146 28.24 12.32 32.56
N LEU A 147 28.61 11.51 33.53
CA LEU A 147 29.96 11.30 33.97
C LEU A 147 30.58 10.19 33.12
N ARG A 148 31.80 10.42 32.65
CA ARG A 148 32.58 9.44 31.90
C ARG A 148 33.93 9.20 32.55
N TYR A 149 34.31 7.93 32.60
CA TYR A 149 35.64 7.47 32.98
C TYR A 149 36.18 6.63 31.82
N HIS A 150 37.23 7.10 31.14
CA HIS A 150 37.79 6.44 29.96
C HIS A 150 39.27 6.09 30.15
N LYS A 151 39.72 4.96 29.62
CA LYS A 151 41.12 4.52 29.70
C LYS A 151 42.12 5.55 29.13
N ASP A 152 41.71 6.29 28.10
CA ASP A 152 42.56 7.27 27.40
C ASP A 152 42.84 8.51 28.27
N ASN A 153 42.07 8.72 29.34
CA ASN A 153 42.28 9.77 30.33
C ASN A 153 42.59 9.17 31.72
N ASP A 154 43.21 7.99 31.77
CA ASP A 154 43.55 7.26 33.01
C ASP A 154 42.35 7.11 33.97
N PHE A 155 41.14 6.94 33.44
CA PHE A 155 39.89 6.90 34.20
C PHE A 155 39.69 8.10 35.13
N ARG A 156 40.20 9.28 34.76
CA ARG A 156 39.84 10.53 35.42
C ARG A 156 38.42 10.93 35.06
N PHE A 157 37.80 11.63 35.99
CA PHE A 157 36.46 12.19 35.84
C PHE A 157 36.39 13.15 34.65
N GLU A 158 35.37 12.97 33.82
CA GLU A 158 34.99 13.87 32.75
C GLU A 158 33.46 14.08 32.79
N LEU A 159 33.03 15.34 32.80
CA LEU A 159 31.62 15.69 32.57
C LEU A 159 31.41 15.86 31.07
N VAL A 160 30.53 15.07 30.50
CA VAL A 160 30.18 15.11 29.07
C VAL A 160 28.77 15.66 28.93
N GLU A 161 28.59 16.63 28.04
CA GLU A 161 27.32 17.29 27.78
C GLU A 161 26.97 17.23 26.29
N HIS A 162 25.72 16.88 25.97
CA HIS A 162 25.17 16.95 24.62
C HIS A 162 23.86 17.72 24.61
N ASN A 163 23.71 18.68 23.72
CA ASN A 163 22.43 19.36 23.54
C ASN A 163 21.42 18.42 22.86
N ILE A 164 20.22 18.32 23.42
CA ILE A 164 19.14 17.48 22.89
C ILE A 164 18.72 17.92 21.49
N ASN A 165 18.66 19.23 21.25
CA ASN A 165 18.32 19.77 19.92
C ASN A 165 19.36 19.37 18.87
N ASP A 166 20.64 19.29 19.25
CA ASP A 166 21.68 18.84 18.32
C ASP A 166 21.55 17.34 18.01
N VAL A 167 21.20 16.51 19.00
CA VAL A 167 20.91 15.09 18.80
C VAL A 167 19.75 14.91 17.82
N VAL A 168 18.65 15.62 18.05
CA VAL A 168 17.46 15.58 17.18
C VAL A 168 17.79 16.12 15.79
N SER A 169 18.48 17.27 15.69
CA SER A 169 18.84 17.88 14.41
C SER A 169 19.74 16.98 13.56
N ARG A 170 20.77 16.37 14.16
CA ARG A 170 21.60 15.37 13.45
C ARG A 170 20.76 14.19 12.99
N HIS A 171 19.85 13.70 13.82
CA HIS A 171 18.99 12.58 13.44
C HIS A 171 18.05 12.95 12.29
N GLU A 172 17.50 14.17 12.28
CA GLU A 172 16.70 14.65 11.15
C GLU A 172 17.52 14.75 9.86
N LEU A 173 18.76 15.25 9.93
CA LEU A 173 19.67 15.29 8.78
C LEU A 173 19.98 13.90 8.24
N PHE A 174 20.29 12.96 9.15
CA PHE A 174 20.49 11.55 8.83
C PHE A 174 19.26 10.96 8.12
N LEU A 175 18.08 11.02 8.73
CA LEU A 175 16.86 10.47 8.14
C LEU A 175 16.57 11.07 6.77
N ASN A 176 16.71 12.39 6.62
CA ASN A 176 16.49 13.03 5.33
C ASN A 176 17.42 12.50 4.24
N ALA A 177 18.72 12.43 4.51
CA ALA A 177 19.72 12.00 3.52
C ALA A 177 19.48 10.55 3.08
N TRP A 178 19.23 9.64 4.02
CA TRP A 178 19.09 8.22 3.68
C TRP A 178 17.72 7.87 3.10
N LEU A 179 16.65 8.57 3.51
CA LEU A 179 15.35 8.44 2.86
C LEU A 179 15.38 8.98 1.42
N ASP A 180 16.18 10.01 1.11
CA ASP A 180 16.37 10.47 -0.28
C ASP A 180 17.01 9.40 -1.16
N ILE A 181 18.02 8.68 -0.64
CA ILE A 181 18.67 7.55 -1.33
C ILE A 181 17.65 6.43 -1.62
N ILE A 182 16.80 6.11 -0.63
CA ILE A 182 15.75 5.08 -0.80
C ILE A 182 14.74 5.53 -1.86
N ILE A 183 14.28 6.79 -1.81
CA ILE A 183 13.35 7.35 -2.80
C ILE A 183 13.95 7.34 -4.20
N GLU A 184 15.24 7.69 -4.35
CA GLU A 184 15.92 7.64 -5.64
C GLU A 184 15.88 6.22 -6.22
N LYS A 185 16.23 5.21 -5.42
CA LYS A 185 16.15 3.80 -5.83
C LYS A 185 14.71 3.41 -6.21
N LEU A 186 13.72 3.78 -5.42
CA LEU A 186 12.31 3.49 -5.71
C LEU A 186 11.82 4.19 -7.00
N SER A 187 12.29 5.40 -7.28
CA SER A 187 11.97 6.10 -8.52
C SER A 187 12.44 5.34 -9.76
N LEU A 188 13.56 4.62 -9.67
CA LEU A 188 14.05 3.75 -10.74
C LEU A 188 13.14 2.52 -10.91
N VAL A 189 12.69 1.93 -9.81
CA VAL A 189 11.75 0.79 -9.82
C VAL A 189 10.43 1.20 -10.48
N VAL A 190 9.83 2.31 -10.05
CA VAL A 190 8.57 2.83 -10.60
C VAL A 190 8.73 3.19 -12.08
N ARG A 191 9.84 3.83 -12.48
CA ARG A 191 10.07 4.16 -13.91
C ARG A 191 10.15 2.92 -14.78
N LYS A 192 10.81 1.87 -14.29
CA LYS A 192 10.85 0.57 -14.98
C LYS A 192 9.46 -0.07 -15.04
N HIS A 193 8.72 -0.05 -13.93
CA HIS A 193 7.35 -0.55 -13.87
C HIS A 193 6.43 0.16 -14.88
N LYS A 194 6.47 1.49 -14.92
CA LYS A 194 5.78 2.30 -15.93
C LYS A 194 6.11 1.87 -17.36
N SER A 195 7.38 1.55 -17.63
CA SER A 195 7.79 1.05 -18.95
C SER A 195 7.12 -0.28 -19.29
N GLU A 196 7.02 -1.20 -18.33
CA GLU A 196 6.32 -2.48 -18.50
C GLU A 196 4.81 -2.29 -18.71
N LEU A 197 4.15 -1.42 -17.94
CA LEU A 197 2.75 -1.06 -18.12
C LEU A 197 2.49 -0.53 -19.54
N ASN A 198 3.34 0.38 -20.02
CA ASN A 198 3.24 0.92 -21.38
C ASN A 198 3.42 -0.16 -22.47
N LYS A 199 4.24 -1.18 -22.23
CA LYS A 199 4.40 -2.31 -23.17
C LYS A 199 3.12 -3.15 -23.23
N VAL A 200 2.43 -3.34 -22.10
CA VAL A 200 1.15 -4.06 -22.04
C VAL A 200 0.07 -3.25 -22.73
N LEU A 201 -0.03 -1.95 -22.42
CA LEU A 201 -1.00 -1.04 -23.00
C LEU A 201 -0.95 -1.05 -24.54
N LYS A 202 0.26 -1.02 -25.13
CA LYS A 202 0.44 -1.12 -26.59
C LYS A 202 -0.06 -2.44 -27.20
N LYS A 203 -0.13 -3.52 -26.41
CA LYS A 203 -0.64 -4.83 -26.87
C LYS A 203 -2.16 -4.94 -26.79
N VAL A 204 -2.82 -4.15 -25.93
CA VAL A 204 -4.29 -4.18 -25.76
C VAL A 204 -5.01 -3.88 -27.08
N SER A 205 -4.44 -3.01 -27.93
CA SER A 205 -5.03 -2.62 -29.21
C SER A 205 -4.86 -3.64 -30.34
N ASP A 206 -4.12 -4.74 -30.15
CA ASP A 206 -3.81 -5.73 -31.20
C ASP A 206 -4.48 -7.08 -30.92
N ILE A 207 -5.65 -7.29 -31.53
CA ILE A 207 -6.44 -8.53 -31.45
C ILE A 207 -5.64 -9.77 -31.84
N SER A 208 -4.70 -9.67 -32.79
CA SER A 208 -3.91 -10.82 -33.26
C SER A 208 -2.98 -11.38 -32.17
N ARG A 209 -2.81 -10.63 -31.09
CA ARG A 209 -1.90 -10.94 -29.98
C ARG A 209 -2.63 -11.30 -28.69
N PHE A 210 -3.96 -11.50 -28.71
CA PHE A 210 -4.74 -11.68 -27.49
C PHE A 210 -4.24 -12.82 -26.59
N GLU A 211 -3.98 -14.02 -27.13
CA GLU A 211 -3.41 -15.12 -26.32
C GLU A 211 -2.06 -14.75 -25.68
N SER A 212 -1.23 -14.00 -26.40
CA SER A 212 0.05 -13.52 -25.88
C SER A 212 -0.09 -12.42 -24.84
N LEU A 213 -1.17 -11.62 -24.91
CA LEU A 213 -1.54 -10.63 -23.90
C LEU A 213 -1.95 -11.35 -22.62
N ILE A 214 -2.83 -12.36 -22.71
CA ILE A 214 -3.26 -13.13 -21.54
C ILE A 214 -2.07 -13.80 -20.84
N LYS A 215 -1.17 -14.45 -21.57
CA LYS A 215 0.08 -15.02 -20.99
C LYS A 215 0.93 -13.98 -20.28
N LEU A 216 1.00 -12.75 -20.82
CA LEU A 216 1.73 -11.66 -20.19
C LEU A 216 1.05 -11.21 -18.89
N LEU A 217 -0.28 -11.10 -18.89
CA LEU A 217 -1.06 -10.75 -17.71
C LEU A 217 -0.90 -11.82 -16.62
N GLU A 218 -0.91 -13.10 -16.98
CA GLU A 218 -0.67 -14.19 -16.03
C GLU A 218 0.70 -14.14 -15.36
N GLN A 219 1.72 -13.66 -16.08
CA GLN A 219 3.08 -13.64 -15.54
C GLN A 219 3.35 -12.40 -14.68
N LYS A 220 2.70 -11.27 -15.00
CA LYS A 220 3.11 -9.96 -14.48
C LYS A 220 1.99 -9.13 -13.85
N PHE A 221 0.73 -9.49 -14.09
CA PHE A 221 -0.46 -8.72 -13.72
C PHE A 221 -1.58 -9.61 -13.18
N GLN A 222 -1.23 -10.66 -12.44
CA GLN A 222 -2.18 -11.58 -11.77
C GLN A 222 -3.27 -10.88 -10.95
N PRO A 223 -2.99 -9.81 -10.18
CA PRO A 223 -4.02 -9.12 -9.41
C PRO A 223 -5.21 -8.66 -10.27
N PHE A 224 -4.94 -8.16 -11.47
CA PHE A 224 -6.00 -7.74 -12.40
C PHE A 224 -6.89 -8.93 -12.83
N LEU A 225 -6.29 -10.08 -13.15
CA LEU A 225 -7.04 -11.27 -13.56
C LEU A 225 -7.88 -11.86 -12.42
N ASN A 226 -7.44 -11.70 -11.18
CA ASN A 226 -8.13 -12.19 -9.98
C ASN A 226 -9.18 -11.20 -9.46
N GLY A 227 -9.18 -9.96 -9.92
CA GLY A 227 -10.04 -8.89 -9.40
C GLY A 227 -11.48 -8.92 -9.89
N THR A 228 -11.85 -9.78 -10.85
CA THR A 228 -13.20 -9.77 -11.44
C THR A 228 -13.60 -11.16 -11.95
N TYR A 229 -14.91 -11.47 -11.90
CA TYR A 229 -15.46 -12.70 -12.48
C TYR A 229 -15.18 -12.82 -13.98
N LEU A 230 -14.77 -14.02 -14.41
CA LEU A 230 -14.42 -14.40 -15.79
C LEU A 230 -13.12 -13.82 -16.36
N TYR A 231 -12.35 -13.04 -15.59
CA TYR A 231 -11.08 -12.48 -16.07
C TYR A 231 -9.92 -13.46 -15.92
N ASP A 232 -10.15 -14.62 -15.28
CA ASP A 232 -9.19 -15.71 -15.32
C ASP A 232 -8.92 -16.12 -16.77
N SER A 233 -7.68 -16.50 -17.00
CA SER A 233 -7.16 -16.72 -18.34
C SER A 233 -7.90 -17.80 -19.11
N LYS A 234 -8.43 -18.84 -18.44
CA LYS A 234 -9.18 -19.90 -19.12
C LYS A 234 -10.51 -19.37 -19.60
N SER A 235 -11.25 -18.67 -18.74
CA SER A 235 -12.55 -18.10 -19.07
C SER A 235 -12.45 -17.06 -20.18
N ILE A 236 -11.52 -16.09 -20.08
CA ILE A 236 -11.43 -15.02 -21.07
C ILE A 236 -10.96 -15.53 -22.44
N LEU A 237 -10.12 -16.57 -22.49
CA LEU A 237 -9.74 -17.23 -23.75
C LEU A 237 -10.93 -17.97 -24.38
N LYS A 238 -11.76 -18.65 -23.58
CA LYS A 238 -13.01 -19.28 -24.06
C LYS A 238 -13.94 -18.22 -24.66
N ILE A 239 -14.16 -17.11 -23.94
CA ILE A 239 -14.99 -15.98 -24.38
C ILE A 239 -14.46 -15.36 -25.67
N PHE A 240 -13.15 -15.13 -25.75
CA PHE A 240 -12.52 -14.59 -26.95
C PHE A 240 -12.79 -15.46 -28.18
N ASN A 241 -12.70 -16.78 -28.06
CA ASN A 241 -12.96 -17.70 -29.17
C ASN A 241 -14.44 -17.67 -29.61
N MET A 242 -15.36 -17.43 -28.68
CA MET A 242 -16.81 -17.40 -28.93
C MET A 242 -17.35 -15.99 -29.24
N ARG A 243 -16.50 -14.95 -29.24
CA ARG A 243 -16.92 -13.54 -29.36
C ARG A 243 -17.74 -13.22 -30.61
N GLN A 244 -17.57 -14.01 -31.68
CA GLN A 244 -18.30 -13.84 -32.94
C GLN A 244 -19.60 -14.67 -32.99
N ASP A 245 -19.80 -15.59 -32.04
CA ASP A 245 -20.95 -16.50 -32.03
C ASP A 245 -22.20 -15.82 -31.47
N HIS A 246 -22.03 -14.92 -30.50
CA HIS A 246 -23.12 -14.17 -29.88
C HIS A 246 -22.63 -12.87 -29.22
N GLN A 247 -23.48 -11.84 -29.20
CA GLN A 247 -23.20 -10.54 -28.59
C GLN A 247 -22.82 -10.63 -27.09
N ARG A 248 -23.27 -11.67 -26.38
CA ARG A 248 -22.99 -11.88 -24.95
C ARG A 248 -21.49 -12.01 -24.68
N TYR A 249 -20.78 -12.76 -25.52
CA TYR A 249 -19.34 -13.00 -25.37
C TYR A 249 -18.57 -11.76 -25.80
N ASN A 250 -19.00 -11.10 -26.87
CA ASN A 250 -18.41 -9.83 -27.29
C ASN A 250 -18.55 -8.76 -26.20
N ASN A 251 -19.68 -8.71 -25.50
CA ASN A 251 -19.90 -7.77 -24.39
C ASN A 251 -18.89 -7.98 -23.24
N VAL A 252 -18.66 -9.22 -22.83
CA VAL A 252 -17.67 -9.51 -21.78
C VAL A 252 -16.25 -9.19 -22.26
N TYR A 253 -15.93 -9.53 -23.51
CA TYR A 253 -14.63 -9.25 -24.12
C TYR A 253 -14.33 -7.75 -24.21
N GLU A 254 -15.29 -6.94 -24.70
CA GLU A 254 -15.15 -5.48 -24.76
C GLU A 254 -14.96 -4.89 -23.37
N LYS A 255 -15.74 -5.35 -22.39
CA LYS A 255 -15.63 -4.89 -21.01
C LYS A 255 -14.27 -5.24 -20.39
N PHE A 256 -13.76 -6.45 -20.65
CA PHE A 256 -12.41 -6.85 -20.23
C PHE A 256 -11.34 -5.90 -20.78
N LEU A 257 -11.40 -5.55 -22.06
CA LEU A 257 -10.43 -4.63 -22.67
C LEU A 257 -10.57 -3.21 -22.12
N GLU A 258 -11.78 -2.74 -21.89
CA GLU A 258 -12.05 -1.44 -21.27
C GLU A 258 -11.45 -1.37 -19.87
N ASP A 259 -11.77 -2.34 -19.01
CA ASP A 259 -11.28 -2.38 -17.63
C ASP A 259 -9.77 -2.52 -17.58
N LEU A 260 -9.18 -3.35 -18.45
CA LEU A 260 -7.73 -3.46 -18.57
C LEU A 260 -7.09 -2.13 -18.99
N ASN A 261 -7.68 -1.44 -19.96
CA ASN A 261 -7.18 -0.16 -20.42
C ASN A 261 -7.24 0.90 -19.30
N LEU A 262 -8.38 1.01 -18.62
CA LEU A 262 -8.56 1.91 -17.48
C LEU A 262 -7.53 1.62 -16.38
N HIS A 263 -7.42 0.37 -15.96
CA HIS A 263 -6.45 -0.05 -14.93
C HIS A 263 -5.00 0.30 -15.34
N LEU A 264 -4.61 0.07 -16.59
CA LEU A 264 -3.27 0.40 -17.07
C LEU A 264 -3.03 1.91 -17.12
N VAL A 265 -4.01 2.69 -17.58
CA VAL A 265 -3.91 4.15 -17.64
C VAL A 265 -3.81 4.74 -16.24
N ASP A 266 -4.61 4.26 -15.29
CA ASP A 266 -4.59 4.70 -13.90
C ASP A 266 -3.24 4.36 -13.24
N ALA A 267 -2.75 3.13 -13.42
CA ALA A 267 -1.45 2.72 -12.90
C ALA A 267 -0.28 3.53 -13.51
N ILE A 268 -0.34 3.84 -14.81
CA ILE A 268 0.67 4.68 -15.49
C ILE A 268 0.63 6.11 -14.95
N THR A 269 -0.57 6.68 -14.79
CA THR A 269 -0.77 8.03 -14.25
C THR A 269 -0.25 8.11 -12.83
N TYR A 270 -0.55 7.11 -12.01
CA TYR A 270 -0.02 6.99 -10.66
C TYR A 270 1.51 6.94 -10.64
N CYS A 271 2.15 6.20 -11.56
CA CYS A 271 3.62 6.18 -11.66
C CYS A 271 4.23 7.55 -12.00
N ASP A 272 3.53 8.39 -12.77
CA ASP A 272 3.97 9.75 -13.09
C ASP A 272 3.81 10.71 -11.92
N ASP A 273 2.75 10.48 -11.15
CA ASP A 273 2.30 11.38 -10.12
C ASP A 273 2.94 11.11 -8.76
N ILE A 274 3.34 9.88 -8.44
CA ILE A 274 3.77 9.50 -7.08
C ILE A 274 4.97 10.29 -6.54
N PHE A 275 5.87 10.76 -7.41
CA PHE A 275 7.03 11.58 -7.01
C PHE A 275 6.84 13.08 -7.27
N THR A 276 5.78 13.47 -7.98
CA THR A 276 5.50 14.87 -8.37
C THR A 276 4.31 15.47 -7.61
N ARG A 277 3.35 14.64 -7.19
CA ARG A 277 2.32 14.98 -6.22
C ARG A 277 2.97 15.12 -4.85
N ARG A 278 2.94 16.34 -4.36
CA ARG A 278 3.16 16.71 -2.97
C ARG A 278 1.78 17.03 -2.39
N PHE A 279 1.41 16.44 -1.24
CA PHE A 279 0.30 16.90 -0.38
C PHE A 279 -1.13 16.68 -0.89
N ILE A 280 -1.64 15.46 -0.73
CA ILE A 280 -3.03 15.33 -0.29
C ILE A 280 -2.94 14.58 1.03
N VAL A 281 -3.27 15.27 2.13
CA VAL A 281 -3.73 14.62 3.34
C VAL A 281 -4.82 13.69 2.88
N TYR A 282 -4.55 12.39 2.85
CA TYR A 282 -5.64 11.44 2.75
C TYR A 282 -6.48 11.72 4.01
N GLU A 283 -7.61 12.41 3.83
CA GLU A 283 -8.79 12.04 4.59
C GLU A 283 -8.84 10.50 4.59
N PRO A 284 -9.07 9.89 5.76
CA PRO A 284 -8.80 8.48 5.99
C PRO A 284 -9.31 7.70 4.80
N LEU A 285 -8.40 6.97 4.15
CA LEU A 285 -8.68 6.08 3.02
C LEU A 285 -10.08 5.53 3.20
N SER A 286 -11.04 6.13 2.50
CA SER A 286 -12.27 5.45 2.15
C SER A 286 -11.75 4.19 1.49
N ILE A 287 -11.94 3.09 2.23
CA ILE A 287 -11.79 1.70 1.85
C ILE A 287 -11.62 1.62 0.34
N ILE A 288 -10.51 1.07 -0.13
CA ILE A 288 -10.42 0.59 -1.51
C ILE A 288 -11.63 -0.31 -1.67
N GLU A 289 -12.69 0.23 -2.25
CA GLU A 289 -13.86 -0.51 -2.60
C GLU A 289 -13.34 -1.48 -3.65
N THR A 290 -13.24 -2.75 -3.23
CA THR A 290 -13.45 -3.90 -4.11
C THR A 290 -14.39 -3.48 -5.24
N PRO A 291 -14.13 -3.80 -6.52
CA PRO A 291 -15.04 -3.45 -7.60
C PRO A 291 -16.38 -4.13 -7.31
N PHE A 292 -17.26 -3.37 -6.68
CA PHE A 292 -18.59 -3.75 -6.27
C PHE A 292 -19.45 -2.56 -6.58
N PHE A 293 -20.40 -2.80 -7.47
CA PHE A 293 -21.51 -1.92 -7.76
C PHE A 293 -22.21 -1.52 -6.46
N ILE A 294 -22.00 -0.28 -6.02
CA ILE A 294 -22.91 0.41 -5.11
C ILE A 294 -23.07 1.82 -5.68
N ASP A 295 -24.23 2.06 -6.32
CA ASP A 295 -24.74 3.42 -6.44
C ASP A 295 -25.03 3.91 -5.02
N VAL A 296 -24.39 5.02 -4.68
CA VAL A 296 -24.62 5.80 -3.46
C VAL A 296 -26.08 6.25 -3.46
N VAL A 297 -26.94 5.58 -2.69
CA VAL A 297 -28.17 6.18 -2.20
C VAL A 297 -27.74 7.13 -1.08
N GLY A 298 -27.70 8.42 -1.38
CA GLY A 298 -27.49 9.46 -0.39
C GLY A 298 -28.65 9.50 0.60
N ASP A 299 -28.46 8.93 1.78
CA ASP A 299 -29.31 9.18 2.94
C ASP A 299 -28.98 10.57 3.52
N ASN A 300 -29.64 11.60 3.01
CA ASN A 300 -29.97 12.76 3.82
C ASN A 300 -31.33 12.47 4.50
N LEU A 301 -31.27 11.87 5.68
CA LEU A 301 -32.41 11.82 6.60
C LEU A 301 -32.55 13.19 7.27
N ASP A 302 -33.18 14.15 6.58
CA ASP A 302 -33.87 15.27 7.22
C ASP A 302 -34.96 15.83 6.28
N GLU A 303 -36.19 15.84 6.82
CA GLU A 303 -37.48 16.30 6.26
C GLU A 303 -38.19 15.45 5.18
N PRO A 304 -39.51 15.17 5.34
CA PRO A 304 -40.28 14.39 4.37
C PRO A 304 -40.64 15.26 3.16
N PRO A 305 -40.20 14.92 1.93
CA PRO A 305 -40.66 15.62 0.75
C PRO A 305 -42.11 15.20 0.46
N SER A 306 -42.93 16.19 0.14
CA SER A 306 -44.30 16.03 -0.29
C SER A 306 -44.45 14.99 -1.40
N LEU A 307 -45.45 14.11 -1.24
CA LEU A 307 -45.90 13.11 -2.20
C LEU A 307 -46.28 13.75 -3.55
N ASN A 308 -45.28 13.89 -4.42
CA ASN A 308 -45.51 13.86 -5.85
C ASN A 308 -45.28 12.42 -6.31
N LEU A 309 -46.33 11.79 -6.84
CA LEU A 309 -46.31 10.45 -7.43
C LEU A 309 -45.37 10.42 -8.64
N ILE A 310 -44.08 10.25 -8.38
CA ILE A 310 -43.07 9.89 -9.39
C ILE A 310 -43.34 8.43 -9.74
N LYS A 311 -43.45 8.11 -11.04
CA LYS A 311 -43.54 6.72 -11.52
C LYS A 311 -42.43 5.89 -10.86
N PRO A 312 -42.68 4.66 -10.40
CA PRO A 312 -41.63 3.84 -9.82
C PRO A 312 -40.51 3.69 -10.85
N VAL A 313 -39.33 4.22 -10.50
CA VAL A 313 -38.11 4.01 -11.28
C VAL A 313 -37.87 2.50 -11.26
N LYS A 314 -37.84 1.88 -12.45
CA LYS A 314 -37.47 0.47 -12.55
C LYS A 314 -36.06 0.33 -11.99
N ASN A 315 -35.86 -0.54 -11.00
CA ASN A 315 -34.54 -0.75 -10.41
C ASN A 315 -34.22 -2.23 -10.45
N PHE A 316 -33.38 -2.59 -11.42
CA PHE A 316 -32.96 -3.97 -11.65
C PHE A 316 -31.71 -4.37 -10.85
N ASN A 317 -31.00 -3.39 -10.28
CA ASN A 317 -29.67 -3.57 -9.67
C ASN A 317 -29.68 -4.60 -8.55
N TYR A 318 -30.68 -4.56 -7.67
CA TYR A 318 -30.78 -5.52 -6.58
C TYR A 318 -30.90 -6.97 -7.11
N ALA A 319 -31.78 -7.21 -8.08
CA ALA A 319 -31.98 -8.55 -8.62
C ALA A 319 -30.74 -9.04 -9.39
N LEU A 320 -30.12 -8.16 -10.19
CA LEU A 320 -28.89 -8.48 -10.92
C LEU A 320 -27.72 -8.81 -9.98
N GLN A 321 -27.52 -8.03 -8.93
CA GLN A 321 -26.48 -8.31 -7.91
C GLN A 321 -26.68 -9.69 -7.27
N LYS A 322 -27.92 -10.05 -6.93
CA LYS A 322 -28.22 -11.36 -6.34
C LYS A 322 -28.07 -12.50 -7.33
N LEU A 323 -28.26 -12.27 -8.62
CA LEU A 323 -28.01 -13.27 -9.66
C LEU A 323 -26.51 -13.50 -9.89
N ILE A 324 -25.65 -12.51 -9.70
CA ILE A 324 -24.19 -12.63 -9.89
C ILE A 324 -23.51 -13.32 -8.70
N ASP A 325 -24.04 -13.17 -7.49
CA ASP A 325 -23.52 -13.75 -6.24
C ASP A 325 -23.34 -15.29 -6.33
N PRO A 326 -22.10 -15.81 -6.30
CA PRO A 326 -21.84 -17.26 -6.39
C PRO A 326 -22.48 -18.06 -5.25
N HIS A 327 -22.64 -17.45 -4.06
CA HIS A 327 -23.22 -18.13 -2.90
C HIS A 327 -24.73 -18.33 -3.03
N ARG A 328 -25.37 -17.61 -3.95
CA ARG A 328 -26.82 -17.69 -4.24
C ARG A 328 -27.11 -18.41 -5.55
N ARG A 329 -26.11 -19.06 -6.15
CA ARG A 329 -26.25 -19.73 -7.44
C ARG A 329 -26.93 -21.10 -7.29
N ASN A 330 -28.25 -21.07 -7.12
CA ASN A 330 -29.12 -22.24 -7.09
C ASN A 330 -30.46 -21.94 -7.79
N TYR A 331 -31.20 -22.98 -8.18
CA TYR A 331 -32.44 -22.83 -8.93
C TYR A 331 -33.52 -22.03 -8.19
N SER A 332 -33.62 -22.14 -6.87
CA SER A 332 -34.65 -21.44 -6.10
C SER A 332 -34.42 -19.93 -6.08
N ASP A 333 -33.20 -19.52 -5.74
CA ASP A 333 -32.82 -18.10 -5.74
C ASP A 333 -32.85 -17.53 -7.15
N PHE A 334 -32.35 -18.28 -8.13
CA PHE A 334 -32.42 -17.88 -9.54
C PHE A 334 -33.88 -17.63 -9.97
N ASP A 335 -34.79 -18.58 -9.74
CA ASP A 335 -36.20 -18.48 -10.15
C ASP A 335 -36.89 -17.30 -9.44
N PHE A 336 -36.49 -16.95 -8.21
CA PHE A 336 -37.00 -15.78 -7.50
C PHE A 336 -36.51 -14.46 -8.11
N PHE A 337 -35.20 -14.28 -8.27
CA PHE A 337 -34.63 -13.02 -8.76
C PHE A 337 -34.86 -12.78 -10.25
N SER A 338 -34.87 -13.84 -11.08
CA SER A 338 -35.22 -13.74 -12.50
C SER A 338 -36.67 -13.26 -12.69
N ARG A 339 -37.63 -13.79 -11.93
CA ARG A 339 -39.02 -13.33 -11.97
C ARG A 339 -39.18 -11.86 -11.59
N LEU A 340 -38.37 -11.36 -10.66
CA LEU A 340 -38.37 -9.95 -10.30
C LEU A 340 -37.98 -9.07 -11.50
N ILE A 341 -36.98 -9.49 -12.28
CA ILE A 341 -36.57 -8.81 -13.52
C ILE A 341 -37.67 -8.93 -14.58
N SER A 342 -38.14 -10.15 -14.89
CA SER A 342 -39.20 -10.44 -15.86
C SER A 342 -40.50 -9.70 -15.60
N SER A 343 -40.85 -9.48 -14.32
CA SER A 343 -42.08 -8.73 -13.98
C SER A 343 -42.02 -7.24 -14.32
N GLN A 344 -40.82 -6.71 -14.56
CA GLN A 344 -40.55 -5.28 -14.76
C GLN A 344 -40.12 -4.94 -16.20
N THR A 345 -39.85 -5.95 -17.04
CA THR A 345 -39.51 -5.80 -18.46
C THR A 345 -40.24 -6.80 -19.35
N ASN A 346 -40.54 -6.43 -20.59
CA ASN A 346 -41.10 -7.32 -21.61
C ASN A 346 -40.09 -7.55 -22.75
N ASP A 347 -38.82 -7.28 -22.51
CA ASP A 347 -37.77 -7.44 -23.49
C ASP A 347 -37.53 -8.94 -23.80
N VAL A 348 -37.66 -9.30 -25.07
CA VAL A 348 -37.58 -10.69 -25.53
C VAL A 348 -36.16 -11.25 -25.39
N ASP A 349 -35.15 -10.39 -25.55
CA ASP A 349 -33.75 -10.79 -25.41
C ASP A 349 -33.43 -11.04 -23.93
N VAL A 350 -33.93 -10.20 -23.00
CA VAL A 350 -33.78 -10.42 -21.56
C VAL A 350 -34.37 -11.77 -21.13
N GLU A 351 -35.58 -12.11 -21.59
CA GLU A 351 -36.21 -13.41 -21.28
C GLU A 351 -35.42 -14.60 -21.86
N ALA A 352 -34.91 -14.46 -23.09
CA ALA A 352 -34.07 -15.48 -23.71
C ALA A 352 -32.76 -15.70 -22.94
N GLU A 353 -32.13 -14.62 -22.47
CA GLU A 353 -30.92 -14.66 -21.67
C GLU A 353 -31.17 -15.28 -20.28
N LEU A 354 -32.27 -14.94 -19.60
CA LEU A 354 -32.65 -15.54 -18.32
C LEU A 354 -32.88 -17.05 -18.46
N LYS A 355 -33.56 -17.48 -19.53
CA LYS A 355 -33.74 -18.92 -19.80
C LYS A 355 -32.39 -19.62 -19.97
N ARG A 356 -31.45 -19.01 -20.71
CA ARG A 356 -30.11 -19.56 -20.92
C ARG A 356 -29.29 -19.63 -19.64
N MET A 357 -29.35 -18.59 -18.79
CA MET A 357 -28.74 -18.60 -17.46
C MET A 357 -29.25 -19.79 -16.63
N ARG A 358 -30.56 -20.04 -16.64
CA ARG A 358 -31.17 -21.16 -15.92
C ARG A 358 -30.68 -22.52 -16.40
N GLU A 359 -30.55 -22.71 -17.72
CA GLU A 359 -30.06 -23.94 -18.34
C GLU A 359 -28.57 -24.19 -18.05
N ASN A 360 -27.80 -23.11 -17.86
CA ASN A 360 -26.35 -23.15 -17.66
C ASN A 360 -25.93 -22.66 -16.27
N ILE A 361 -26.73 -22.92 -15.25
CA ILE A 361 -26.54 -22.37 -13.90
C ILE A 361 -25.18 -22.70 -13.26
N PHE A 362 -24.45 -23.71 -13.75
CA PHE A 362 -23.14 -24.11 -13.24
C PHE A 362 -21.98 -23.86 -14.22
N ASP A 363 -22.23 -23.32 -15.41
CA ASP A 363 -21.17 -22.87 -16.32
C ASP A 363 -20.99 -21.35 -16.13
N ASP A 364 -19.92 -20.96 -15.43
CA ASP A 364 -19.60 -19.56 -15.14
C ASP A 364 -19.60 -18.69 -16.40
N VAL A 365 -19.00 -19.17 -17.49
CA VAL A 365 -18.84 -18.42 -18.73
C VAL A 365 -20.20 -18.17 -19.36
N GLU A 366 -21.03 -19.19 -19.47
CA GLU A 366 -22.38 -19.04 -20.03
C GLU A 366 -23.27 -18.17 -19.15
N TYR A 367 -23.28 -18.45 -17.85
CA TYR A 367 -24.17 -17.80 -16.89
C TYR A 367 -23.84 -16.30 -16.75
N ILE A 368 -22.58 -15.95 -16.48
CA ILE A 368 -22.19 -14.56 -16.25
C ILE A 368 -22.15 -13.76 -17.55
N SER A 369 -21.80 -14.35 -18.71
CA SER A 369 -21.88 -13.63 -19.98
C SER A 369 -23.31 -13.22 -20.33
N SER A 370 -24.27 -14.10 -20.05
CA SER A 370 -25.69 -13.82 -20.25
C SER A 370 -26.18 -12.74 -19.27
N CYS A 371 -25.78 -12.83 -17.99
CA CYS A 371 -26.11 -11.82 -16.98
C CYS A 371 -25.59 -10.42 -17.34
N ARG A 372 -24.33 -10.31 -17.80
CA ARG A 372 -23.75 -9.03 -18.25
C ARG A 372 -24.44 -8.46 -19.49
N LEU A 373 -24.96 -9.32 -20.37
CA LEU A 373 -25.75 -8.85 -21.52
C LEU A 373 -27.09 -8.27 -21.07
N ILE A 374 -27.80 -8.96 -20.16
CA ILE A 374 -29.03 -8.44 -19.55
C ILE A 374 -28.79 -7.07 -18.91
N GLU A 375 -27.72 -6.94 -18.12
CA GLU A 375 -27.36 -5.67 -17.48
C GLU A 375 -27.17 -4.54 -18.51
N LYS A 376 -26.49 -4.82 -19.62
CA LYS A 376 -26.29 -3.84 -20.71
C LYS A 376 -27.57 -3.46 -21.42
N ILE A 377 -28.48 -4.43 -21.66
CA ILE A 377 -29.79 -4.15 -22.28
C ILE A 377 -30.59 -3.23 -21.36
N LEU A 378 -30.72 -3.61 -20.08
CA LEU A 378 -31.53 -2.87 -19.10
C LEU A 378 -30.99 -1.47 -18.81
N LYS A 379 -29.66 -1.26 -18.83
CA LYS A 379 -29.04 0.07 -18.69
C LYS A 379 -29.28 0.99 -19.89
N ASN A 380 -29.54 0.46 -21.07
CA ASN A 380 -29.86 1.27 -22.26
C ASN A 380 -31.36 1.62 -22.35
N ASP A 381 -32.20 0.98 -21.53
CA ASP A 381 -33.66 1.18 -21.46
C ASP A 381 -34.10 2.18 -20.36
N GLU A 382 -33.15 2.62 -19.51
CA GLU A 382 -33.30 3.73 -18.54
C GLU A 382 -32.94 5.07 -19.18
#